data_AF-A0A382U1N3-F1
#
_entry.id   AF-A0A382U1N3-F1
#
_cell.length_a   1.000
_cell.length_b   1.000
_cell.length_c   1.000
_cell.angle_alpha   90.00
_cell.angle_beta   90.00
_cell.angle_gamma   90.00
#
_symmetry.space_group_name_H-M   'P 1'
#
loop_
_entity.id
_entity.type
_entity.pdbx_description
1 polymer ?
#
loop_
_entity_poly.entity_id
_entity_poly.type
_entity_poly.pdbx_seq_one_letter_code
_entity_poly.pdbx_strand_id
1 'polypeptide(L)'
;MEFKPNYVDAVYNLTNGKINGGLSDGPMSEIVFHEGVTPPEESAVQAELSSLIAAWEAQEYARTRKPLYPDIRDQLDDLYKEGAFSASMTAKIKKVKDDNPKG
;
A
#
# COMPACT_ATOMS: atom_id res chain seq x y z
N MET A 1 3.29 -1.66 -8.34
CA MET A 1 3.83 -0.82 -7.25
C MET A 1 2.62 -0.25 -6.53
N GLU A 2 2.53 -0.42 -5.22
CA GLU A 2 1.43 0.15 -4.44
C GLU A 2 1.77 1.61 -4.13
N PHE A 3 0.95 2.52 -4.66
CA PHE A 3 1.18 3.96 -4.53
C PHE A 3 0.65 4.45 -3.18
N LYS A 4 1.29 5.50 -2.64
CA LYS A 4 0.79 6.17 -1.44
C LYS A 4 -0.56 6.82 -1.79
N PRO A 5 -1.61 6.61 -0.98
CA PRO A 5 -2.91 7.26 -1.21
C PRO A 5 -2.80 8.77 -1.25
N ASN A 6 -3.60 9.40 -2.11
CA ASN A 6 -3.65 10.83 -2.33
C ASN A 6 -5.08 11.38 -2.16
N TYR A 7 -5.24 12.67 -2.40
CA TYR A 7 -6.50 13.37 -2.22
C TYR A 7 -7.63 12.77 -3.08
N VAL A 8 -7.38 12.47 -4.35
CA VAL A 8 -8.42 11.92 -5.23
C VAL A 8 -8.83 10.51 -4.82
N ASP A 9 -7.93 9.71 -4.22
CA ASP A 9 -8.27 8.39 -3.66
C ASP A 9 -9.28 8.51 -2.50
N ALA A 10 -9.08 9.50 -1.62
CA ALA A 10 -10.00 9.76 -0.52
C ALA A 10 -11.39 10.20 -1.03
N VAL A 11 -11.43 11.08 -2.05
CA VAL A 11 -12.70 11.50 -2.68
C VAL A 11 -13.38 10.33 -3.41
N TYR A 12 -12.60 9.48 -4.09
CA TYR A 12 -13.09 8.28 -4.75
C TYR A 12 -13.77 7.35 -3.74
N ASN A 13 -13.14 7.09 -2.58
CA ASN A 13 -13.73 6.27 -1.53
C ASN A 13 -15.04 6.86 -0.97
N LEU A 14 -15.04 8.16 -0.63
CA LEU A 14 -16.20 8.83 -0.04
C LEU A 14 -17.40 8.93 -0.98
N THR A 15 -17.16 8.89 -2.30
CA THR A 15 -18.21 8.96 -3.31
C THR A 15 -18.55 7.60 -3.94
N ASN A 16 -17.97 6.51 -3.43
CA ASN A 16 -18.08 5.16 -3.97
C ASN A 16 -17.73 5.12 -5.48
N GLY A 17 -16.66 5.83 -5.85
CA GLY A 17 -16.12 5.87 -7.19
C GLY A 17 -16.92 6.71 -8.20
N LYS A 18 -17.83 7.57 -7.75
CA LYS A 18 -18.67 8.40 -8.63
C LYS A 18 -17.98 9.71 -9.05
N ILE A 19 -16.75 9.59 -9.53
CA ILE A 19 -15.95 10.68 -10.10
C ILE A 19 -15.53 10.34 -11.54
N ASN A 20 -15.55 11.34 -12.41
CA ASN A 20 -15.05 11.26 -13.78
C ASN A 20 -13.53 11.51 -13.86
N GLY A 21 -12.94 12.14 -12.83
CA GLY A 21 -11.51 12.42 -12.74
C GLY A 21 -11.21 13.67 -11.91
N GLY A 22 -9.95 14.08 -11.90
CA GLY A 22 -9.50 15.30 -11.22
C GLY A 22 -8.00 15.31 -10.95
N LEU A 23 -7.50 16.38 -10.33
CA LEU A 23 -6.11 16.45 -9.88
C LEU A 23 -5.88 15.51 -8.69
N SER A 24 -4.76 14.79 -8.71
CA SER A 24 -4.41 13.78 -7.69
C SER A 24 -4.33 14.35 -6.28
N ASP A 25 -3.89 15.60 -6.15
CA ASP A 25 -3.68 16.28 -4.88
C ASP A 25 -4.79 17.30 -4.57
N GLY A 26 -5.90 17.24 -5.31
CA GLY A 26 -6.97 18.23 -5.25
C GLY A 26 -6.58 19.57 -5.88
N PRO A 27 -7.23 20.68 -5.49
CA PRO A 27 -8.30 20.80 -4.49
C PRO A 27 -9.65 20.24 -4.96
N MET A 28 -10.67 20.23 -4.09
CA MET A 28 -12.04 19.78 -4.41
C MET A 28 -12.63 20.38 -5.69
N SER A 29 -12.31 21.64 -6.00
CA SER A 29 -12.80 22.34 -7.20
C SER A 29 -12.29 21.74 -8.51
N GLU A 30 -11.21 20.98 -8.47
CA GLU A 30 -10.61 20.30 -9.63
C GLU A 30 -11.11 18.85 -9.77
N ILE A 31 -12.05 18.42 -8.92
CA ILE A 31 -12.66 17.10 -9.00
C ILE A 31 -13.94 17.16 -9.82
N VAL A 32 -14.03 16.30 -10.83
CA VAL A 32 -15.20 16.18 -11.69
C VAL A 32 -16.05 15.01 -11.21
N PHE A 33 -17.25 15.29 -10.70
CA PHE A 33 -18.17 14.27 -10.20
C PHE A 33 -19.13 13.75 -11.28
N HIS A 34 -19.73 12.59 -11.05
CA HIS A 34 -20.90 12.16 -11.81
C HIS A 34 -22.10 13.09 -11.55
N GLU A 35 -23.05 13.14 -12.48
CA GLU A 35 -24.26 13.94 -12.32
C GLU A 35 -25.03 13.54 -11.04
N GLY A 36 -25.51 14.54 -10.29
CA GLY A 36 -26.28 14.34 -9.07
C GLY A 36 -25.49 13.93 -7.84
N VAL A 37 -24.16 13.86 -7.92
CA VAL A 37 -23.30 13.63 -6.75
C VAL A 37 -23.05 14.94 -6.02
N THR A 38 -23.31 14.95 -4.72
CA THR A 38 -22.90 16.06 -3.85
C THR A 38 -21.45 15.86 -3.45
N PRO A 39 -20.55 16.83 -3.69
CA PRO A 39 -19.16 16.75 -3.25
C PRO A 39 -19.07 16.57 -1.73
N PRO A 40 -18.16 15.73 -1.21
CA PRO A 40 -17.95 15.60 0.22
C PRO A 40 -17.36 16.88 0.83
N GLU A 41 -17.52 17.06 2.13
CA GLU A 41 -16.87 18.14 2.87
C GLU A 41 -15.34 17.96 2.88
N GLU A 42 -14.58 19.04 2.76
CA GLU A 42 -13.10 19.02 2.77
C GLU A 42 -12.55 18.29 4.01
N SER A 43 -13.16 18.54 5.17
CA SER A 43 -12.76 17.88 6.43
C SER A 43 -12.92 16.36 6.40
N ALA A 44 -13.96 15.85 5.71
CA ALA A 44 -14.16 14.42 5.54
C ALA A 44 -13.10 13.81 4.61
N VAL A 45 -12.74 14.54 3.55
CA VAL A 45 -11.66 14.11 2.63
C VAL A 45 -10.32 14.02 3.35
N GLN A 46 -9.97 15.04 4.16
CA GLN A 46 -8.72 15.02 4.92
C GLN A 46 -8.69 13.89 5.96
N ALA A 47 -9.82 13.61 6.62
CA ALA A 47 -9.93 12.50 7.56
C ALA A 47 -9.74 11.14 6.87
N GLU A 48 -10.38 10.93 5.72
CA GLU A 48 -10.23 9.71 4.92
C GLU A 48 -8.81 9.58 4.38
N LEU A 49 -8.22 10.65 3.84
CA LEU A 49 -6.83 10.66 3.37
C LEU A 49 -5.86 10.27 4.49
N SER A 50 -6.03 10.84 5.68
CA SER A 50 -5.21 10.48 6.85
C SER A 50 -5.36 9.01 7.23
N SER A 51 -6.58 8.47 7.19
CA SER A 51 -6.85 7.05 7.43
C SER A 51 -6.16 6.15 6.40
N LEU A 52 -6.26 6.48 5.11
CA LEU A 52 -5.63 5.74 4.02
C LEU A 52 -4.10 5.78 4.10
N ILE A 53 -3.53 6.94 4.41
CA ILE A 53 -2.08 7.09 4.62
C ILE A 53 -1.63 6.24 5.81
N ALA A 54 -2.33 6.28 6.94
CA ALA A 54 -1.99 5.48 8.11
C ALA A 54 -2.05 3.97 7.81
N ALA A 55 -3.05 3.52 7.05
CA ALA A 55 -3.16 2.13 6.61
C ALA A 55 -2.00 1.73 5.67
N TRP A 56 -1.59 2.62 4.76
CA TRP A 56 -0.45 2.40 3.87
C TRP A 56 0.88 2.37 4.63
N GLU A 57 1.08 3.27 5.60
CA GLU A 57 2.27 3.34 6.46
C GLU A 57 2.37 2.12 7.37
N ALA A 58 1.25 1.62 7.91
CA ALA A 58 1.21 0.37 8.67
C ALA A 58 1.71 -0.85 7.86
N GLN A 59 1.64 -0.79 6.53
CA GLN A 59 2.11 -1.83 5.63
C GLN A 59 3.52 -1.58 5.06
N GLU A 60 4.16 -0.45 5.39
CA GLU A 60 5.48 -0.09 4.87
C GLU A 60 6.51 -1.20 5.09
N TYR A 61 6.55 -1.76 6.29
CA TYR A 61 7.43 -2.87 6.65
C TYR A 61 7.30 -4.09 5.72
N ALA A 62 6.07 -4.43 5.32
CA ALA A 62 5.83 -5.54 4.40
C ALA A 62 6.20 -5.16 2.96
N ARG A 63 5.86 -3.94 2.56
CA ARG A 63 6.09 -3.40 1.21
C ARG A 63 7.57 -3.30 0.87
N THR A 64 8.40 -2.83 1.80
CA THR A 64 9.86 -2.66 1.59
C THR A 64 10.60 -3.99 1.49
N ARG A 65 10.18 -5.01 2.24
CA ARG A 65 10.84 -6.32 2.25
C ARG A 65 10.46 -7.24 1.11
N LYS A 66 9.22 -7.16 0.61
CA LYS A 66 8.70 -8.03 -0.45
C LYS A 66 9.66 -8.19 -1.65
N PRO A 67 10.23 -7.14 -2.25
CA PRO A 67 11.15 -7.29 -3.37
C PRO A 67 12.56 -7.78 -2.98
N LEU A 68 12.90 -7.79 -1.69
CA LEU A 68 14.23 -8.17 -1.20
C LEU A 68 14.32 -9.65 -0.83
N TYR A 69 13.18 -10.30 -0.60
CA TYR A 69 13.17 -11.74 -0.37
C TYR A 69 13.61 -12.50 -1.62
N PRO A 70 14.27 -13.66 -1.46
CA PRO A 70 14.45 -14.62 -2.55
C PRO A 70 13.11 -14.96 -3.21
N ASP A 71 13.12 -15.47 -4.44
CA ASP A 71 11.87 -15.91 -5.07
C ASP A 71 11.14 -16.94 -4.19
N ILE A 72 9.82 -16.82 -4.11
CA ILE A 72 9.02 -17.68 -3.23
C ILE A 72 9.14 -19.16 -3.62
N ARG A 73 9.34 -19.47 -4.91
CA ARG A 73 9.54 -20.84 -5.39
C ARG A 73 10.85 -21.41 -4.88
N ASP A 74 11.93 -20.63 -4.91
CA ASP A 74 13.23 -21.06 -4.39
C ASP A 74 13.17 -21.31 -2.88
N GLN A 75 12.44 -20.45 -2.13
CA GLN A 75 12.22 -20.64 -0.71
C GLN A 75 11.47 -21.95 -0.42
N LEU A 76 10.37 -22.21 -1.14
CA LEU A 76 9.57 -23.41 -0.94
C LEU A 76 10.28 -24.68 -1.39
N ASP A 77 11.07 -24.62 -2.47
CA ASP A 77 11.86 -25.75 -2.98
C ASP A 77 12.99 -26.13 -2.02
N ASP A 78 13.72 -25.15 -1.47
CA ASP A 78 14.73 -25.36 -0.41
C ASP A 78 14.10 -26.02 0.83
N LEU A 79 12.96 -25.48 1.29
CA LEU A 79 12.22 -26.03 2.43
C LEU A 79 11.75 -27.47 2.17
N TYR A 80 11.26 -27.78 0.97
CA TYR A 80 10.80 -29.11 0.61
C TYR A 80 11.94 -30.13 0.56
N LYS A 81 13.09 -29.75 -0.02
CA LYS A 81 14.27 -30.62 -0.16
C LYS A 81 14.93 -30.94 1.17
N GLU A 82 15.04 -29.94 2.04
CA GLU A 82 15.80 -30.04 3.28
C GLU A 82 14.90 -30.39 4.50
N GLY A 83 13.57 -30.27 4.36
CA GLY A 83 12.59 -30.46 5.44
C GLY A 83 12.54 -29.32 6.47
N ALA A 84 13.47 -28.37 6.36
CA ALA A 84 13.56 -27.08 7.04
C ALA A 84 14.32 -26.12 6.12
N PHE A 85 14.34 -24.81 6.39
CA PHE A 85 15.20 -23.92 5.59
C PHE A 85 16.68 -24.27 5.77
N SER A 86 17.42 -24.37 4.67
CA SER A 86 18.86 -24.51 4.71
C SER A 86 19.51 -23.34 5.45
N ALA A 87 20.74 -23.52 5.92
CA ALA A 87 21.50 -22.43 6.55
C ALA A 87 21.66 -21.23 5.59
N SER A 88 21.82 -21.50 4.29
CA SER A 88 21.93 -20.49 3.25
C SER A 88 20.63 -19.69 3.07
N MET A 89 19.49 -20.38 2.96
CA MET A 89 18.18 -19.73 2.85
C MET A 89 17.84 -18.93 4.10
N THR A 90 18.11 -19.50 5.29
CA THR A 90 17.96 -18.84 6.58
C THR A 90 18.77 -17.54 6.65
N ALA A 91 20.04 -17.56 6.20
CA ALA A 91 20.88 -16.36 6.19
C ALA A 91 20.36 -15.27 5.26
N LYS A 92 19.88 -15.63 4.05
CA LYS A 92 19.27 -14.67 3.11
C LYS A 92 18.03 -14.01 3.69
N ILE A 93 17.11 -14.80 4.23
CA ILE A 93 15.89 -14.29 4.88
C ILE A 93 16.26 -13.42 6.08
N LYS A 94 17.20 -13.85 6.94
CA LYS A 94 17.67 -13.07 8.09
C LYS A 94 18.22 -11.72 7.66
N LYS A 95 19.04 -11.66 6.61
CA LYS A 95 19.60 -10.41 6.10
C LYS A 95 18.51 -9.41 5.70
N VAL A 96 17.48 -9.84 4.98
CA VAL A 96 16.32 -8.98 4.62
C VAL A 96 15.67 -8.42 5.89
N LYS A 97 15.54 -9.25 6.93
CA LYS A 97 14.92 -8.84 8.19
C LYS A 97 15.77 -7.87 8.99
N ASP A 98 17.08 -8.11 9.06
CA ASP A 98 18.03 -7.27 9.78
C ASP A 98 18.18 -5.90 9.10
N ASP A 99 18.26 -5.86 7.76
CA ASP A 99 18.41 -4.62 6.99
C ASP A 99 17.13 -3.75 7.00
N ASN A 100 15.97 -4.34 7.32
CA ASN A 100 14.67 -3.67 7.29
C ASN A 100 13.87 -3.97 8.57
N PRO A 101 14.37 -3.65 9.78
CA PRO A 101 13.76 -4.09 11.04
C PRO A 101 12.29 -3.68 11.17
N LYS A 102 11.52 -4.44 11.96
CA LYS A 102 10.15 -4.04 12.28
C LYS A 102 10.24 -2.90 13.30
N GLY A 103 9.61 -1.77 13.00
CA GLY A 103 9.42 -0.68 13.97
C GLY A 103 8.61 -1.13 15.18
#